data_AF-A0A4T3F4N8-F1
#
_entry.id   AF-A0A4T3F4N8-F1
#
_cell.length_a   1.000
_cell.length_b   1.000
_cell.length_c   1.000
_cell.angle_alpha   90.00
_cell.angle_beta   90.00
_cell.angle_gamma   90.00
#
_symmetry.space_group_name_H-M   'P 1'
#
loop_
_entity.id
_entity.type
_entity.pdbx_description
1 polymer ?
#
loop_
_entity_poly.entity_id
_entity_poly.type
_entity_poly.pdbx_seq_one_letter_code
_entity_poly.pdbx_strand_id
1 'polypeptide(L)'
;MSQKRTPIRLKADTLDKEVGKFSQRRLRQSVFLNSIPKSGSHLVKNVMRMFVPLEDVYGKHFIQWGNLREHLRAFDPRKPQLSWGHLMFSDASAAHTAHARKIILVRDPYSWVLARARFYVSDQFGDNSSVIKQSGMSADHLINLMIFGIHQQALPMREMYNMTAIAWRGPNATWIRYEDLVHAVKNVDTPAGEAFFSKLIELAGIGPLPDDWRERVKIGSDREQSGTARENLRDIKIEIPDKLSDEHKEMIDYAAPGLRKILGYK
;
A
#
# COMPACT_ATOMS: atom_id res chain seq x y z
N MET A 1 -17.27 23.42 16.73
CA MET A 1 -15.83 23.73 16.63
C MET A 1 -15.31 23.14 15.32
N SER A 2 -14.87 24.00 14.38
CA SER A 2 -14.37 23.57 13.07
C SER A 2 -12.97 22.95 13.24
N GLN A 3 -12.84 21.66 12.97
CA GLN A 3 -11.55 20.96 12.91
C GLN A 3 -10.75 21.58 11.75
N LYS A 4 -9.81 22.48 12.06
CA LYS A 4 -8.82 22.96 11.10
C LYS A 4 -8.01 21.76 10.63
N ARG A 5 -8.22 21.32 9.37
CA ARG A 5 -7.40 20.29 8.75
C ARG A 5 -5.97 20.79 8.63
N THR A 6 -5.04 20.17 9.35
CA THR A 6 -3.60 20.41 9.19
C THR A 6 -3.20 20.08 7.75
N PRO A 7 -2.55 21.00 7.02
CA PRO A 7 -2.17 20.76 5.64
C PRO A 7 -1.10 19.67 5.57
N ILE A 8 -1.43 18.56 4.92
CA ILE A 8 -0.49 17.49 4.59
C ILE A 8 0.52 18.04 3.57
N ARG A 9 1.79 18.22 3.96
CA ARG A 9 2.88 18.68 3.06
C ARG A 9 3.50 17.47 2.35
N LEU A 10 2.89 17.01 1.27
CA LEU A 10 3.49 16.01 0.36
C LEU A 10 4.16 16.70 -0.83
N LYS A 11 5.30 16.17 -1.29
CA LYS A 11 5.97 16.58 -2.54
C LYS A 11 5.00 16.42 -3.72
N ALA A 12 5.03 17.35 -4.68
CA ALA A 12 4.21 17.27 -5.88
C ALA A 12 4.53 15.99 -6.67
N ASP A 13 3.50 15.30 -7.16
CA ASP A 13 3.64 14.10 -7.99
C ASP A 13 4.13 14.51 -9.39
N THR A 14 5.38 14.17 -9.71
CA THR A 14 6.01 14.51 -11.00
C THR A 14 6.02 13.34 -11.99
N LEU A 15 5.50 12.18 -11.58
CA LEU A 15 5.68 10.93 -12.32
C LEU A 15 4.97 10.94 -13.68
N ASP A 16 3.89 11.70 -13.84
CA ASP A 16 3.13 11.75 -15.11
C ASP A 16 4.00 12.22 -16.29
N LYS A 17 4.97 13.10 -16.05
CA LYS A 17 5.93 13.55 -17.08
C LYS A 17 6.82 12.41 -17.57
N GLU A 18 7.19 11.51 -16.68
CA GLU A 18 7.99 10.33 -17.01
C GLU A 18 7.15 9.27 -17.70
N VAL A 19 5.92 9.03 -17.24
CA VAL A 19 4.96 8.09 -17.86
C VAL A 19 4.75 8.45 -19.34
N GLY A 20 4.58 9.73 -19.66
CA GLY A 20 4.34 10.21 -21.03
C GLY A 20 5.47 9.95 -22.03
N LYS A 21 6.65 9.50 -21.59
CA LYS A 21 7.79 9.14 -22.46
C LYS A 21 7.65 7.74 -23.05
N PHE A 22 6.75 6.93 -22.51
CA PHE A 22 6.66 5.52 -22.81
C PHE A 22 5.47 5.17 -23.69
N SER A 23 5.67 4.25 -24.65
CA SER A 23 4.55 3.63 -25.37
C SER A 23 3.85 2.61 -24.49
N GLN A 24 2.54 2.69 -24.36
CA GLN A 24 1.75 1.91 -23.40
C GLN A 24 0.49 1.35 -24.04
N ARG A 25 0.01 0.21 -23.53
CA ARG A 25 -1.22 -0.42 -24.00
C ARG A 25 -2.40 0.02 -23.14
N ARG A 26 -3.53 0.32 -23.77
CA ARG A 26 -4.79 0.60 -23.09
C ARG A 26 -5.23 -0.60 -22.26
N LEU A 27 -5.79 -0.32 -21.08
CA LEU A 27 -6.36 -1.34 -20.22
C LEU A 27 -7.64 -1.92 -20.86
N ARG A 28 -7.75 -3.25 -20.85
CA ARG A 28 -8.96 -3.96 -21.28
C ARG A 28 -9.95 -4.19 -20.13
N GLN A 29 -9.48 -4.10 -18.90
CA GLN A 29 -10.23 -4.32 -17.67
C GLN A 29 -9.63 -3.43 -16.58
N SER A 30 -10.45 -2.87 -15.70
CA SER A 30 -9.93 -2.06 -14.60
C SER A 30 -9.00 -2.87 -13.71
N VAL A 31 -7.92 -2.23 -13.25
CA VAL A 31 -6.97 -2.80 -12.32
C VAL A 31 -7.03 -1.99 -11.03
N PHE A 32 -7.36 -2.66 -9.93
CA PHE A 32 -7.40 -2.06 -8.61
C PHE A 32 -6.23 -2.56 -7.77
N LEU A 33 -5.33 -1.64 -7.43
CA LEU A 33 -4.24 -1.87 -6.50
C LEU A 33 -4.73 -1.59 -5.08
N ASN A 34 -5.19 -2.62 -4.39
CA ASN A 34 -5.50 -2.48 -2.98
C ASN A 34 -4.29 -2.83 -2.13
N SER A 35 -4.25 -2.33 -0.91
CA SER A 35 -3.13 -2.61 -0.03
C SER A 35 -3.51 -2.41 1.42
N ILE A 36 -2.86 -3.16 2.29
CA ILE A 36 -2.87 -2.85 3.71
C ILE A 36 -2.14 -1.50 3.88
N PRO A 37 -2.71 -0.51 4.61
CA PRO A 37 -2.03 0.74 4.89
C PRO A 37 -0.61 0.52 5.40
N LYS A 38 0.39 1.24 4.88
CA LYS A 38 1.82 1.09 5.22
C LYS A 38 2.52 -0.16 4.68
N SER A 39 1.93 -0.81 3.68
CA SER A 39 2.57 -1.93 2.96
C SER A 39 3.32 -1.53 1.69
N GLY A 40 3.67 -0.25 1.51
CA GLY A 40 4.39 0.20 0.31
C GLY A 40 3.49 0.53 -0.88
N SER A 41 2.28 1.00 -0.62
CA SER A 41 1.26 1.26 -1.65
C SER A 41 1.70 2.28 -2.70
N HIS A 42 2.49 3.27 -2.30
CA HIS A 42 3.08 4.23 -3.25
C HIS A 42 4.07 3.57 -4.20
N LEU A 43 4.85 2.59 -3.74
CA LEU A 43 5.81 1.86 -4.56
C LEU A 43 5.08 1.09 -5.67
N VAL A 44 4.12 0.22 -5.30
CA VAL A 44 3.37 -0.55 -6.32
C VAL A 44 2.57 0.39 -7.24
N LYS A 45 1.96 1.44 -6.70
CA LYS A 45 1.21 2.43 -7.50
C LYS A 45 2.11 3.06 -8.56
N ASN A 46 3.26 3.60 -8.15
CA ASN A 46 4.15 4.31 -9.05
C ASN A 46 4.78 3.38 -10.09
N VAL A 47 5.22 2.19 -9.68
CA VAL A 47 5.71 1.17 -10.64
C VAL A 47 4.62 0.84 -11.66
N MET A 48 3.40 0.51 -11.23
CA MET A 48 2.32 0.12 -12.14
C MET A 48 1.88 1.26 -13.07
N ARG A 49 1.91 2.52 -12.62
CA ARG A 49 1.63 3.70 -13.46
C ARG A 49 2.55 3.80 -14.66
N MET A 50 3.79 3.31 -14.56
CA MET A 50 4.74 3.33 -15.68
C MET A 50 4.34 2.37 -16.81
N PHE A 51 3.40 1.45 -16.59
CA PHE A 51 2.97 0.46 -17.57
C PHE A 51 1.59 0.74 -18.19
N VAL A 52 0.90 1.78 -17.74
CA VAL A 52 -0.44 2.14 -18.23
C VAL A 52 -0.47 3.59 -18.74
N PRO A 53 -1.24 3.87 -19.80
CA PRO A 53 -1.32 5.21 -20.35
C PRO A 53 -2.01 6.16 -19.39
N LEU A 54 -1.59 7.43 -19.40
CA LEU A 54 -2.03 8.46 -18.44
C LEU A 54 -3.56 8.59 -18.42
N GLU A 55 -4.21 8.45 -19.57
CA GLU A 55 -5.66 8.53 -19.67
C GLU A 55 -6.42 7.36 -19.01
N ASP A 56 -5.74 6.23 -18.79
CA ASP A 56 -6.25 5.07 -18.06
C ASP A 56 -5.86 5.12 -16.57
N VAL A 57 -5.08 6.12 -16.12
CA VAL A 57 -4.75 6.31 -14.69
C VAL A 57 -5.89 7.04 -13.99
N TYR A 58 -6.38 6.47 -12.88
CA TYR A 58 -7.28 7.16 -11.97
C TYR A 58 -6.50 8.11 -11.05
N GLY A 59 -6.15 9.30 -11.54
CA GLY A 59 -5.31 10.30 -10.86
C GLY A 59 -5.93 11.01 -9.64
N LYS A 60 -6.75 10.31 -8.83
CA LYS A 60 -7.38 10.86 -7.62
C LYS A 60 -6.81 10.19 -6.36
N HIS A 61 -7.39 10.51 -5.20
CA HIS A 61 -6.96 10.01 -3.90
C HIS A 61 -7.05 8.49 -3.78
N PHE A 62 -6.34 7.94 -2.79
CA PHE A 62 -6.53 6.55 -2.38
C PHE A 62 -7.99 6.30 -2.03
N ILE A 63 -8.60 5.33 -2.71
CA ILE A 63 -9.98 4.90 -2.48
C ILE A 63 -10.03 4.14 -1.16
N GLN A 64 -10.95 4.55 -0.29
CA GLN A 64 -11.21 4.04 1.04
C GLN A 64 -12.72 3.93 1.22
N TRP A 65 -13.15 3.25 2.29
CA TRP A 65 -14.58 3.08 2.53
C TRP A 65 -15.32 4.42 2.62
N GLY A 66 -14.77 5.38 3.37
CA GLY A 66 -15.40 6.68 3.60
C GLY A 66 -15.55 7.58 2.37
N ASN A 67 -14.80 7.33 1.29
CA ASN A 67 -14.88 8.10 0.04
C ASN A 67 -15.26 7.24 -1.18
N LEU A 68 -15.64 5.96 -0.99
CA LEU A 68 -15.91 5.03 -2.09
C LEU A 68 -16.97 5.57 -3.08
N ARG A 69 -18.05 6.16 -2.56
CA ARG A 69 -19.15 6.70 -3.37
C ARG A 69 -18.69 7.78 -4.35
N GLU A 70 -17.71 8.60 -3.97
CA GLU A 70 -17.15 9.66 -4.82
C GLU A 70 -16.24 9.09 -5.93
N HIS A 71 -15.78 7.85 -5.75
CA HIS A 71 -14.76 7.23 -6.58
C HIS A 71 -15.26 6.05 -7.42
N LEU A 72 -16.57 5.76 -7.45
CA LEU A 72 -17.14 4.62 -8.19
C LEU A 72 -16.74 4.56 -9.67
N ARG A 73 -16.54 5.71 -10.32
CA ARG A 73 -16.08 5.78 -11.72
C ARG A 73 -14.73 5.09 -11.97
N ALA A 74 -13.89 4.92 -10.95
CA ALA A 74 -12.63 4.18 -11.06
C ALA A 74 -12.84 2.69 -11.42
N PHE A 75 -14.06 2.19 -11.23
CA PHE A 75 -14.45 0.81 -11.48
C PHE A 75 -15.48 0.68 -12.60
N ASP A 76 -15.72 1.73 -13.40
CA ASP A 76 -16.64 1.66 -14.54
C ASP A 76 -16.08 0.73 -15.63
N PRO A 77 -16.73 -0.41 -15.95
CA PRO A 77 -16.22 -1.34 -16.94
C PRO A 77 -16.16 -0.76 -18.36
N ARG A 78 -16.90 0.33 -18.64
CA ARG A 78 -16.89 1.02 -19.94
C ARG A 78 -15.66 1.91 -20.12
N LYS A 79 -14.98 2.24 -19.02
CA LYS A 79 -13.75 3.03 -19.01
C LYS A 79 -12.75 2.38 -18.05
N PRO A 80 -12.05 1.32 -18.49
CA PRO A 80 -11.05 0.64 -17.68
C PRO A 80 -9.98 1.61 -17.14
N GLN A 81 -9.72 1.55 -15.83
CA GLN A 81 -8.71 2.40 -15.21
C GLN A 81 -7.81 1.62 -14.23
N LEU A 82 -6.57 2.08 -14.10
CA LEU A 82 -5.69 1.75 -12.98
C LEU A 82 -6.04 2.65 -11.80
N SER A 83 -6.49 2.05 -10.71
CA SER A 83 -6.85 2.75 -9.47
C SER A 83 -6.17 2.11 -8.27
N TRP A 84 -6.18 2.80 -7.12
CA TRP A 84 -5.49 2.35 -5.92
C TRP A 84 -6.23 2.73 -4.64
N GLY A 85 -6.02 1.96 -3.59
CA GLY A 85 -6.74 2.16 -2.34
C GLY A 85 -6.19 1.43 -1.13
N HIS A 86 -6.87 1.74 -0.03
CA HIS A 86 -6.88 1.00 1.23
C HIS A 86 -8.33 0.62 1.54
N LEU A 87 -9.00 0.05 0.55
CA LEU A 87 -10.43 -0.19 0.59
C LEU A 87 -10.68 -1.45 1.41
N MET A 88 -11.42 -1.27 2.51
CA MET A 88 -11.89 -2.39 3.31
C MET A 88 -12.92 -3.19 2.52
N PHE A 89 -12.90 -4.50 2.70
CA PHE A 89 -13.89 -5.41 2.14
C PHE A 89 -15.23 -5.15 2.81
N SER A 90 -16.27 -5.10 2.00
CA SER A 90 -17.66 -4.90 2.39
C SER A 90 -18.54 -5.29 1.21
N ASP A 91 -19.85 -5.30 1.41
CA ASP A 91 -20.84 -5.47 0.36
C ASP A 91 -20.61 -4.51 -0.82
N ALA A 92 -20.52 -3.20 -0.57
CA ALA A 92 -20.37 -2.23 -1.64
C ALA A 92 -18.97 -2.26 -2.26
N SER A 93 -17.91 -2.52 -1.47
CA SER A 93 -16.56 -2.71 -2.01
C SER A 93 -16.50 -3.93 -2.93
N ALA A 94 -17.10 -5.05 -2.53
CA ALA A 94 -17.14 -6.27 -3.34
C ALA A 94 -17.96 -6.07 -4.62
N ALA A 95 -19.14 -5.47 -4.52
CA ALA A 95 -20.02 -5.22 -5.65
C ALA A 95 -19.40 -4.27 -6.68
N HIS A 96 -18.90 -3.11 -6.23
CA HIS A 96 -18.38 -2.10 -7.16
C HIS A 96 -17.05 -2.48 -7.79
N THR A 97 -16.25 -3.33 -7.14
CA THR A 97 -14.97 -3.79 -7.69
C THR A 97 -15.07 -5.15 -8.38
N ALA A 98 -16.26 -5.76 -8.49
CA ALA A 98 -16.45 -7.13 -8.97
C ALA A 98 -15.77 -7.38 -10.33
N HIS A 99 -15.90 -6.42 -11.26
CA HIS A 99 -15.34 -6.49 -12.60
C HIS A 99 -13.86 -6.12 -12.70
N ALA A 100 -13.24 -5.59 -11.64
CA ALA A 100 -11.83 -5.22 -11.67
C ALA A 100 -10.92 -6.42 -11.34
N ARG A 101 -9.74 -6.46 -11.98
CA ARG A 101 -8.59 -7.24 -11.50
C ARG A 101 -8.06 -6.56 -10.25
N LYS A 102 -7.78 -7.32 -9.21
CA LYS A 102 -7.38 -6.80 -7.91
C LYS A 102 -6.00 -7.35 -7.59
N ILE A 103 -5.04 -6.45 -7.43
CA ILE A 103 -3.72 -6.78 -6.89
C ILE A 103 -3.73 -6.25 -5.46
N ILE A 104 -3.59 -7.16 -4.50
CA ILE A 104 -3.61 -6.83 -3.09
C ILE A 104 -2.18 -6.93 -2.56
N LEU A 105 -1.61 -5.79 -2.19
CA LEU A 105 -0.27 -5.73 -1.60
C LEU A 105 -0.36 -6.02 -0.10
N VAL A 106 0.22 -7.15 0.30
CA VAL A 106 0.35 -7.59 1.69
C VAL A 106 1.79 -7.40 2.17
N ARG A 107 1.99 -7.37 3.49
CA ARG A 107 3.30 -7.18 4.12
C ARG A 107 3.41 -8.10 5.32
N ASP A 108 4.62 -8.52 5.69
CA ASP A 108 4.82 -9.34 6.90
C ASP A 108 4.27 -8.56 8.12
N PRO A 109 3.31 -9.12 8.88
CA PRO A 109 2.81 -8.53 10.12
C PRO A 109 3.92 -7.98 11.03
N TYR A 110 5.07 -8.66 11.13
CA TYR A 110 6.21 -8.20 11.93
C TYR A 110 6.78 -6.89 11.41
N SER A 111 7.01 -6.80 10.09
CA SER A 111 7.57 -5.60 9.48
C SER A 111 6.53 -4.47 9.37
N TRP A 112 5.25 -4.83 9.28
CA TRP A 112 4.12 -3.92 9.18
C TRP A 112 3.87 -3.15 10.48
N VAL A 113 3.90 -3.82 11.64
CA VAL A 113 3.71 -3.17 12.96
C VAL A 113 4.74 -2.05 13.16
N LEU A 114 6.01 -2.33 12.85
CA LEU A 114 7.08 -1.32 12.91
C LEU A 114 6.86 -0.17 11.93
N ALA A 115 6.35 -0.44 10.73
CA ALA A 115 6.04 0.60 9.74
C ALA A 115 4.88 1.48 10.18
N ARG A 116 3.86 0.88 10.81
CA ARG A 116 2.72 1.60 11.39
C ARG A 116 3.17 2.47 12.56
N ALA A 117 4.01 1.94 13.46
CA ALA A 117 4.55 2.71 14.59
C ALA A 117 5.31 3.95 14.11
N ARG A 118 6.23 3.80 13.15
CA ARG A 118 6.97 4.92 12.53
C ARG A 118 6.04 5.96 11.92
N PHE A 119 4.94 5.51 11.30
CA PHE A 119 3.95 6.43 10.76
C PHE A 119 3.27 7.26 11.85
N TYR A 120 2.88 6.66 12.98
CA TYR A 120 2.21 7.36 14.08
C TYR A 120 3.08 8.42 14.76
N VAL A 121 4.40 8.25 14.75
CA VAL A 121 5.34 9.21 15.34
C VAL A 121 5.82 10.27 14.35
N SER A 122 5.52 10.13 13.06
CA SER A 122 5.93 11.11 12.04
C SER A 122 5.05 12.37 12.05
N ASP A 123 5.64 13.54 11.79
CA ASP A 123 4.94 14.84 11.81
C ASP A 123 4.15 15.18 10.55
N GLN A 124 4.17 14.32 9.53
CA GLN A 124 3.53 14.60 8.24
C GLN A 124 2.01 14.39 8.19
N PHE A 125 1.40 13.83 9.26
CA PHE A 125 -0.01 13.38 9.22
C PHE A 125 -0.80 13.74 10.50
N GLY A 126 -0.99 15.04 10.75
CA GLY A 126 -2.10 15.59 11.55
C GLY A 126 -2.20 15.20 13.04
N ASP A 127 -3.23 15.73 13.72
CA ASP A 127 -3.43 15.73 15.19
C ASP A 127 -3.70 14.35 15.84
N ASN A 128 -3.85 13.27 15.05
CA ASN A 128 -4.23 11.92 15.53
C ASN A 128 -3.22 11.28 16.49
N SER A 129 -2.05 11.90 16.66
CA SER A 129 -0.96 11.42 17.50
C SER A 129 -0.65 12.36 18.66
N SER A 130 -1.45 13.41 18.93
CA SER A 130 -1.11 14.43 19.94
C SER A 130 -0.86 13.81 21.33
N VAL A 131 -1.74 12.92 21.79
CA VAL A 131 -1.56 12.19 23.06
C VAL A 131 -0.32 11.30 23.03
N ILE A 132 -0.14 10.49 21.99
CA ILE A 132 1.03 9.61 21.84
C ILE A 132 2.34 10.42 21.84
N LYS A 133 2.39 11.51 21.07
CA LYS A 133 3.56 12.38 20.93
C LYS A 133 3.85 13.22 22.17
N GLN A 134 2.86 13.48 23.03
CA GLN A 134 2.99 14.31 24.23
C GLN A 134 3.08 13.48 25.53
N SER A 135 2.77 12.18 25.49
CA SER A 135 2.65 11.33 26.68
C SER A 135 3.97 10.80 27.27
N GLY A 136 5.11 10.98 26.60
CA GLY A 136 6.38 10.35 27.02
C GLY A 136 6.39 8.83 26.90
N MET A 137 5.50 8.26 26.07
CA MET A 137 5.35 6.82 25.85
C MET A 137 6.61 6.19 25.25
N SER A 138 6.96 4.99 25.74
CA SER A 138 8.05 4.18 25.17
C SER A 138 7.68 3.60 23.80
N ALA A 139 8.70 3.21 23.03
CA ALA A 139 8.52 2.53 21.75
C ALA A 139 7.72 1.22 21.90
N ASP A 140 7.94 0.47 22.98
CA ASP A 140 7.27 -0.81 23.24
C ASP A 140 5.76 -0.63 23.45
N HIS A 141 5.35 0.35 24.26
CA HIS A 141 3.93 0.67 24.44
C HIS A 141 3.27 1.09 23.13
N LEU A 142 3.97 1.87 22.30
CA LEU A 142 3.46 2.25 21.00
C LEU A 142 3.33 1.04 20.06
N ILE A 143 4.30 0.12 20.06
CA ILE A 143 4.24 -1.13 19.28
C ILE A 143 3.03 -1.96 19.70
N ASN A 144 2.76 -2.08 21.01
CA ASN A 144 1.58 -2.76 21.52
C ASN A 144 0.27 -2.13 21.00
N LEU A 145 0.18 -0.80 20.98
CA LEU A 145 -0.95 -0.09 20.37
C LEU A 145 -1.08 -0.34 18.86
N MET A 146 0.02 -0.57 18.14
CA MET A 146 -0.03 -0.90 16.72
C MET A 146 -0.52 -2.33 16.45
N ILE A 147 -0.26 -3.25 17.39
CA ILE A 147 -0.73 -4.65 17.37
C ILE A 147 -2.23 -4.68 17.72
N PHE A 148 -2.60 -4.16 18.89
CA PHE A 148 -3.94 -4.28 19.46
C PHE A 148 -4.91 -3.16 19.07
N GLY A 149 -4.42 -2.13 18.38
CA GLY A 149 -5.20 -0.95 18.01
C GLY A 149 -5.23 0.11 19.10
N ILE A 150 -5.81 1.25 18.77
CA ILE A 150 -6.04 2.34 19.70
C ILE A 150 -7.55 2.44 19.88
N HIS A 151 -8.01 2.31 21.12
CA HIS A 151 -9.43 2.26 21.45
C HIS A 151 -10.19 3.41 20.77
N GLN A 152 -11.24 3.08 20.00
CA GLN A 152 -12.08 3.99 19.23
C GLN A 152 -11.38 4.90 18.19
N GLN A 153 -10.07 4.76 18.01
CA GLN A 153 -9.30 5.63 17.11
C GLN A 153 -8.64 4.87 15.96
N ALA A 154 -8.18 3.63 16.21
CA ALA A 154 -7.43 2.88 15.22
C ALA A 154 -7.70 1.38 15.34
N LEU A 155 -7.99 0.75 14.20
CA LEU A 155 -8.25 -0.69 14.14
C LEU A 155 -7.04 -1.51 14.61
N PRO A 156 -7.27 -2.63 15.31
CA PRO A 156 -6.25 -3.64 15.58
C PRO A 156 -5.63 -4.17 14.28
N MET A 157 -4.40 -4.68 14.37
CA MET A 157 -3.70 -5.28 13.23
C MET A 157 -4.54 -6.39 12.57
N ARG A 158 -5.10 -7.30 13.37
CA ARG A 158 -5.90 -8.42 12.85
C ARG A 158 -7.03 -7.93 11.95
N GLU A 159 -7.80 -6.95 12.40
CA GLU A 159 -8.91 -6.43 11.59
C GLU A 159 -8.45 -5.66 10.37
N MET A 160 -7.31 -4.96 10.45
CA MET A 160 -6.71 -4.34 9.29
C MET A 160 -6.40 -5.36 8.19
N TYR A 161 -5.74 -6.47 8.54
CA TYR A 161 -5.43 -7.55 7.61
C TYR A 161 -6.69 -8.27 7.12
N ASN A 162 -7.63 -8.56 8.02
CA ASN A 162 -8.91 -9.19 7.65
C ASN A 162 -9.61 -8.40 6.55
N MET A 163 -9.82 -7.11 6.78
CA MET A 163 -10.67 -6.28 5.94
C MET A 163 -9.94 -5.77 4.69
N THR A 164 -8.62 -5.59 4.70
CA THR A 164 -7.90 -5.05 3.53
C THR A 164 -7.15 -6.10 2.71
N ALA A 165 -7.03 -7.34 3.21
CA ALA A 165 -6.35 -8.41 2.50
C ALA A 165 -7.07 -9.78 2.54
N ILE A 166 -7.34 -10.34 3.72
CA ILE A 166 -7.85 -11.72 3.85
C ILE A 166 -9.22 -11.88 3.19
N ALA A 167 -10.17 -11.00 3.50
CA ALA A 167 -11.52 -11.04 2.95
C ALA A 167 -11.57 -10.75 1.45
N TRP A 168 -10.52 -10.12 0.89
CA TRP A 168 -10.39 -9.89 -0.55
C TRP A 168 -9.97 -11.14 -1.33
N ARG A 169 -9.65 -12.26 -0.67
CA ARG A 169 -9.41 -13.53 -1.37
C ARG A 169 -10.64 -13.92 -2.16
N GLY A 170 -10.45 -14.25 -3.43
CA GLY A 170 -11.53 -14.66 -4.29
C GLY A 170 -11.20 -14.47 -5.77
N PRO A 171 -12.20 -14.61 -6.64
CA PRO A 171 -12.04 -14.45 -8.08
C PRO A 171 -11.45 -13.07 -8.43
N ASN A 172 -10.53 -13.06 -9.39
CA ASN A 172 -9.87 -11.85 -9.89
C ASN A 172 -9.04 -11.08 -8.84
N ALA A 173 -8.73 -11.68 -7.68
CA ALA A 173 -7.86 -11.08 -6.68
C ALA A 173 -6.58 -11.91 -6.51
N THR A 174 -5.42 -11.26 -6.59
CA THR A 174 -4.12 -11.89 -6.35
C THR A 174 -3.34 -11.10 -5.33
N TRP A 175 -2.67 -11.82 -4.43
CA TRP A 175 -1.77 -11.23 -3.46
C TRP A 175 -0.36 -11.12 -4.00
N ILE A 176 0.30 -10.03 -3.66
CA ILE A 176 1.75 -9.88 -3.79
C ILE A 176 2.32 -9.42 -2.45
N ARG A 177 3.49 -9.95 -2.08
CA ARG A 177 4.17 -9.55 -0.84
C ARG A 177 5.04 -8.33 -1.09
N TYR A 178 5.01 -7.38 -0.15
CA TYR A 178 5.84 -6.19 -0.16
C TYR A 178 7.33 -6.54 -0.22
N GLU A 179 7.75 -7.55 0.53
CA GLU A 179 9.14 -8.02 0.58
C GLU A 179 9.60 -8.55 -0.79
N ASP A 180 8.73 -9.27 -1.51
CA ASP A 180 9.03 -9.75 -2.87
C ASP A 180 9.14 -8.58 -3.86
N LEU A 181 8.22 -7.60 -3.76
CA LEU A 181 8.27 -6.40 -4.60
C LEU A 181 9.56 -5.60 -4.37
N VAL A 182 9.94 -5.38 -3.11
CA VAL A 182 11.18 -4.68 -2.76
C VAL A 182 12.41 -5.47 -3.24
N HIS A 183 12.40 -6.79 -3.09
CA HIS A 183 13.47 -7.64 -3.59
C HIS A 183 13.58 -7.57 -5.12
N ALA A 184 12.46 -7.64 -5.84
CA ALA A 184 12.43 -7.55 -7.30
C ALA A 184 12.90 -6.18 -7.81
N VAL A 185 12.51 -5.08 -7.15
CA VAL A 185 13.00 -3.73 -7.47
C VAL A 185 14.52 -3.63 -7.30
N LYS A 186 15.07 -4.16 -6.20
CA LYS A 186 16.53 -4.14 -5.96
C LYS A 186 17.31 -5.00 -6.96
N ASN A 187 16.67 -6.05 -7.47
CA ASN A 187 17.26 -7.02 -8.40
C ASN A 187 16.65 -6.90 -9.80
N VAL A 188 16.26 -5.70 -10.21
CA VAL A 188 15.58 -5.42 -11.48
C VAL A 188 16.38 -5.88 -12.70
N ASP A 189 17.70 -5.91 -12.60
CA ASP A 189 18.59 -6.33 -13.69
C ASP A 189 18.85 -7.86 -13.71
N THR A 190 18.11 -8.64 -12.92
CA THR A 190 18.24 -10.11 -12.83
C THR A 190 17.08 -10.85 -13.49
N PRO A 191 17.26 -12.12 -13.91
CA PRO A 191 16.16 -12.96 -14.40
C PRO A 191 15.02 -13.14 -13.39
N ALA A 192 15.34 -13.14 -12.09
CA ALA A 192 14.32 -13.22 -11.03
C ALA A 192 13.45 -11.95 -10.97
N GLY A 193 14.07 -10.77 -11.15
CA GLY A 193 13.34 -9.51 -11.27
C GLY A 193 12.41 -9.51 -12.49
N GLU A 194 12.91 -9.96 -13.65
CA GLU A 194 12.12 -10.09 -14.87
C GLU A 194 10.92 -11.01 -14.69
N ALA A 195 11.13 -12.20 -14.12
CA ALA A 195 10.08 -13.16 -13.85
C ALA A 195 9.00 -12.58 -12.92
N PHE A 196 9.41 -11.83 -11.88
CA PHE A 196 8.48 -11.17 -10.97
C PHE A 196 7.63 -10.12 -11.68
N PHE A 197 8.24 -9.20 -12.43
CA PHE A 197 7.49 -8.13 -13.10
C PHE A 197 6.66 -8.65 -14.28
N SER A 198 7.16 -9.62 -15.04
CA SER A 198 6.38 -10.34 -16.05
C SER A 198 5.10 -10.91 -15.43
N LYS A 199 5.23 -11.60 -14.28
CA LYS A 199 4.07 -12.13 -13.57
C LYS A 199 3.12 -11.05 -13.05
N LEU A 200 3.66 -9.97 -12.49
CA LEU A 200 2.85 -8.86 -11.96
C LEU A 200 2.01 -8.19 -13.06
N ILE A 201 2.61 -7.90 -14.22
CA ILE A 201 1.95 -7.28 -15.37
C ILE A 201 0.93 -8.23 -16.00
N GLU A 202 1.23 -9.53 -16.06
CA GLU A 202 0.30 -10.57 -16.51
C GLU A 202 -0.94 -10.64 -15.59
N LEU A 203 -0.73 -10.69 -14.27
CA LEU A 203 -1.82 -10.71 -13.28
C LEU A 203 -2.71 -9.46 -13.39
N ALA A 204 -2.10 -8.31 -13.63
CA ALA A 204 -2.80 -7.05 -13.89
C ALA A 204 -3.56 -7.04 -15.23
N GLY A 205 -3.26 -7.97 -16.16
CA GLY A 205 -3.88 -7.99 -17.49
C GLY A 205 -3.43 -6.84 -18.40
N ILE A 206 -2.22 -6.29 -18.17
CA ILE A 206 -1.65 -5.19 -18.96
C ILE A 206 -0.98 -5.72 -20.26
N GLY A 207 -0.79 -7.04 -20.35
CA GLY A 207 -0.20 -7.73 -21.50
C GLY A 207 1.24 -8.17 -21.25
N PRO A 208 2.01 -8.52 -22.29
CA PRO A 208 3.41 -8.90 -22.12
C PRO A 208 4.27 -7.71 -21.67
N LEU A 209 5.27 -8.02 -20.85
CA LEU A 209 6.27 -7.08 -20.36
C LEU A 209 7.03 -6.44 -21.55
N PRO A 210 7.11 -5.10 -21.66
CA PRO A 210 7.78 -4.43 -22.77
C PRO A 210 9.31 -4.45 -22.59
N ASP A 211 10.09 -4.27 -23.65
CA ASP A 211 11.57 -4.34 -23.59
C ASP A 211 12.21 -3.29 -22.65
N ASP A 212 11.56 -2.12 -22.53
CA ASP A 212 11.96 -0.99 -21.69
C ASP A 212 11.50 -1.13 -20.22
N TRP A 213 11.00 -2.29 -19.80
CA TRP A 213 10.41 -2.49 -18.47
C TRP A 213 11.34 -2.17 -17.31
N ARG A 214 12.65 -2.41 -17.46
CA ARG A 214 13.64 -2.15 -16.40
C ARG A 214 13.71 -0.66 -16.08
N GLU A 215 13.73 0.17 -17.11
CA GLU A 215 13.74 1.63 -16.97
C GLU A 215 12.48 2.12 -16.28
N ARG A 216 11.31 1.60 -16.71
CA ARG A 216 10.02 1.88 -16.07
C ARG A 216 10.01 1.55 -14.58
N VAL A 217 10.51 0.37 -14.20
CA VAL A 217 10.59 -0.03 -12.78
C VAL A 217 11.55 0.88 -12.02
N LYS A 218 12.73 1.19 -12.57
CA LYS A 218 13.70 2.08 -11.91
C LYS A 218 13.10 3.45 -11.63
N ILE A 219 12.45 4.07 -12.62
CA ILE A 219 11.78 5.37 -12.47
C ILE A 219 10.60 5.28 -11.50
N GLY A 220 9.71 4.29 -11.67
CA GLY A 220 8.51 4.14 -10.83
C GLY A 220 8.81 3.75 -9.38
N SER A 221 9.99 3.18 -9.11
CA SER A 221 10.42 2.79 -7.76
C SER A 221 11.33 3.81 -7.07
N ASP A 222 11.66 4.90 -7.76
CA ASP A 222 12.49 5.97 -7.21
C ASP A 222 11.85 6.54 -5.94
N ARG A 223 12.62 6.50 -4.86
CA ARG A 223 12.18 6.92 -3.53
C ARG A 223 11.98 8.42 -3.45
N GLU A 224 12.66 9.20 -4.30
CA GLU A 224 12.42 10.64 -4.41
C GLU A 224 11.00 10.98 -4.88
N GLN A 225 10.31 10.02 -5.50
CA GLN A 225 8.92 10.15 -5.94
C GLN A 225 7.92 9.73 -4.85
N SER A 226 8.38 9.29 -3.68
CA SER A 226 7.52 8.86 -2.56
C SER A 226 7.66 9.78 -1.34
N GLY A 227 6.69 10.66 -1.14
CA GLY A 227 6.60 11.48 0.08
C GLY A 227 6.43 10.69 1.39
N THR A 228 6.28 9.36 1.34
CA THR A 228 6.08 8.48 2.52
C THR A 228 7.24 7.52 2.78
N ALA A 229 8.34 7.64 2.04
CA ALA A 229 9.55 6.86 2.30
C ALA A 229 10.10 7.16 3.71
N ARG A 230 10.74 6.17 4.34
CA ARG A 230 11.26 6.28 5.74
C ARG A 230 12.18 7.49 5.90
N GLU A 231 13.10 7.65 4.96
CA GLU A 231 14.05 8.77 4.87
C GLU A 231 13.38 10.15 4.71
N ASN A 232 12.10 10.18 4.31
CA ASN A 232 11.35 11.43 4.17
C ASN A 232 10.56 11.79 5.44
N LEU A 233 10.55 10.95 6.48
CA LEU A 233 9.92 11.25 7.76
C LEU A 233 10.84 12.13 8.62
N ARG A 234 10.30 13.22 9.20
CA ARG A 234 11.04 14.18 10.05
C ARG A 234 10.43 14.21 11.47
N ASP A 235 11.21 14.73 12.42
CA ASP A 235 10.78 15.09 13.78
C ASP A 235 10.30 13.91 14.66
N ILE A 236 11.01 12.78 14.59
CA ILE A 236 10.70 11.57 15.36
C ILE A 236 11.17 11.73 16.82
N LYS A 237 10.24 11.88 17.76
CA LYS A 237 10.53 11.95 19.22
C LYS A 237 10.63 10.59 19.92
N ILE A 238 10.11 9.53 19.30
CA ILE A 238 10.15 8.15 19.82
C ILE A 238 10.89 7.30 18.79
N GLU A 239 12.07 6.80 19.15
CA GLU A 239 12.86 5.95 18.27
C GLU A 239 12.24 4.56 18.17
N ILE A 240 11.81 4.17 16.96
CA ILE A 240 11.23 2.85 16.70
C ILE A 240 12.33 1.89 16.29
N PRO A 241 12.48 0.73 16.96
CA PRO A 241 13.55 -0.22 16.67
C PRO A 241 13.46 -0.76 15.25
N ASP A 242 14.60 -1.17 14.70
CA ASP A 242 14.67 -1.76 13.36
C ASP A 242 14.10 -3.18 13.29
N LYS A 243 14.03 -3.88 14.43
CA LYS A 243 13.49 -5.23 14.56
C LYS A 243 12.60 -5.31 15.80
N LEU A 244 11.58 -6.17 15.74
CA LEU A 244 10.76 -6.49 16.90
C LEU A 244 11.53 -7.39 17.87
N SER A 245 11.29 -7.19 19.17
CA SER A 245 11.65 -8.18 20.20
C SER A 245 10.85 -9.46 20.04
N ASP A 246 11.31 -10.55 20.65
CA ASP A 246 10.61 -11.83 20.60
C ASP A 246 9.25 -11.76 21.31
N GLU A 247 9.16 -11.02 22.40
CA GLU A 247 7.90 -10.74 23.10
C GLU A 247 6.86 -10.08 22.16
N HIS A 248 7.24 -9.07 21.38
CA HIS A 248 6.32 -8.45 20.42
C HIS A 248 5.90 -9.40 19.29
N LYS A 249 6.77 -10.32 18.87
CA LYS A 249 6.42 -11.36 17.88
C LYS A 249 5.39 -12.32 18.46
N GLU A 250 5.58 -12.75 19.71
CA GLU A 250 4.61 -13.58 20.43
C GLU A 250 3.26 -12.87 20.57
N MET A 251 3.25 -11.57 20.91
CA MET A 251 2.02 -10.77 20.97
C MET A 251 1.32 -10.68 19.60
N ILE A 252 2.08 -10.55 18.50
CA ILE A 252 1.53 -10.55 17.15
C ILE A 252 0.90 -11.90 16.81
N ASP A 253 1.59 -13.00 17.11
CA ASP A 253 1.10 -14.35 16.85
C ASP A 253 -0.11 -14.70 17.71
N TYR A 254 -0.19 -14.19 18.94
CA TYR A 254 -1.38 -14.25 19.78
C TYR A 254 -2.54 -13.42 19.21
N ALA A 255 -2.27 -12.17 18.80
CA ALA A 255 -3.30 -11.26 18.31
C ALA A 255 -3.86 -11.66 16.94
N ALA A 256 -3.06 -12.30 16.08
CA ALA A 256 -3.46 -12.76 14.75
C ALA A 256 -2.92 -14.17 14.43
N PRO A 257 -3.43 -15.22 15.10
CA PRO A 257 -2.89 -16.57 14.96
C PRO A 257 -2.92 -17.06 13.51
N GLY A 258 -1.79 -17.58 13.04
CA GLY A 258 -1.65 -18.16 11.70
C GLY A 258 -1.64 -17.15 10.54
N LEU A 259 -1.75 -15.84 10.81
CA LEU A 259 -1.78 -14.80 9.77
C LEU A 259 -0.52 -14.82 8.89
N ARG A 260 0.67 -14.88 9.50
CA ARG A 260 1.95 -14.95 8.77
C ARG A 260 1.98 -16.13 7.81
N LYS A 261 1.57 -17.31 8.28
CA LYS A 261 1.49 -18.54 7.47
C LYS A 261 0.51 -18.40 6.30
N ILE A 262 -0.67 -17.82 6.53
CA ILE A 262 -1.68 -17.59 5.47
C ILE A 262 -1.12 -16.70 4.35
N LEU A 263 -0.32 -15.70 4.72
CA LEU A 263 0.33 -14.78 3.79
C LEU A 263 1.60 -15.34 3.14
N GLY A 264 2.02 -16.56 3.51
CA GLY A 264 3.20 -17.24 2.96
C GLY A 264 4.52 -16.83 3.61
N TYR A 265 4.50 -16.26 4.81
CA TYR A 265 5.70 -16.02 5.61
C TYR A 265 6.01 -17.24 6.50
N LYS A 266 7.30 -17.42 6.79
CA LYS A 266 7.82 -18.44 7.70
C LYS A 266 8.09 -17.82 9.08
#